data_AF-A0AAV9TZX1-F1
#
_entry.id   AF-A0AAV9TZX1-F1
#
_cell.length_a   1.000
_cell.length_b   1.000
_cell.length_c   1.000
_cell.angle_alpha   90.00
_cell.angle_beta   90.00
_cell.angle_gamma   90.00
#
_symmetry.space_group_name_H-M   'P 1'
#
loop_
_entity.id
_entity.type
_entity.pdbx_description
1 polymer ?
#
loop_
_entity_poly.entity_id
_entity_poly.type
_entity_poly.pdbx_seq_one_letter_code
_entity_poly.pdbx_strand_id
1 'polypeptide(L)'
;MRVCRQIHEEAATILYSRNLFLAKISIVTSPPPAHHRFHKLIHYKIARVKYDSAWGQLQYDFSFYDGTDTVSFEAELENDKDRQLAASRFLPPHYSRLVRHVQVDIHDKRPSYYVGFERNPDDRGIVQTALVPLARRLECSLSDAGADLDVRIRVFSETRMFEPVADNYGDDVVSTPPSSDFYQYMIALAWPFTRCHWRWTLLTSLDMHFAETQNAELEGCTRRMESVDDTTGVS
;
A
#
# COMPACT_ATOMS: atom_id res chain seq x y z
N MET A 1 -12.46 -24.02 -34.61
CA MET A 1 -11.69 -23.42 -33.47
C MET A 1 -12.50 -23.22 -32.18
N ARG A 2 -13.76 -23.68 -32.04
CA ARG A 2 -14.51 -23.53 -30.76
C ARG A 2 -14.03 -24.48 -29.64
N VAL A 3 -13.56 -25.67 -30.01
CA VAL A 3 -13.13 -26.72 -29.07
C VAL A 3 -11.87 -26.32 -28.28
N CYS A 4 -10.89 -25.66 -28.91
CA CYS A 4 -9.69 -25.18 -28.21
C CYS A 4 -10.00 -24.10 -27.16
N ARG A 5 -11.03 -23.27 -27.41
CA ARG A 5 -11.44 -22.22 -26.48
C ARG A 5 -12.08 -22.80 -25.22
N GLN A 6 -12.96 -23.78 -25.37
CA GLN A 6 -13.59 -24.45 -24.23
C GLN A 6 -12.56 -25.19 -23.37
N ILE A 7 -11.66 -25.97 -24.00
CA ILE A 7 -10.59 -26.68 -23.27
C ILE A 7 -9.66 -25.68 -22.56
N HIS A 8 -9.35 -24.54 -23.19
CA HIS A 8 -8.55 -23.50 -22.57
C HIS A 8 -9.29 -22.82 -21.41
N GLU A 9 -10.58 -22.52 -21.55
CA GLU A 9 -11.41 -21.93 -20.49
C GLU A 9 -11.60 -22.90 -19.31
N GLU A 10 -11.77 -24.20 -19.56
CA GLU A 10 -11.87 -25.25 -18.53
C GLU A 10 -10.52 -25.47 -17.82
N ALA A 11 -9.43 -25.60 -18.58
CA ALA A 11 -8.08 -25.72 -18.02
C ALA A 11 -7.67 -24.45 -17.26
N ALA A 12 -8.03 -23.28 -17.78
CA ALA A 12 -7.84 -22.01 -17.11
C ALA A 12 -8.68 -21.92 -15.83
N THR A 13 -9.94 -22.37 -15.86
CA THR A 13 -10.77 -22.38 -14.65
C THR A 13 -10.16 -23.30 -13.59
N ILE A 14 -9.67 -24.48 -13.95
CA ILE A 14 -9.06 -25.43 -12.99
C ILE A 14 -7.69 -24.95 -12.49
N LEU A 15 -6.84 -24.46 -13.39
CA LEU A 15 -5.50 -24.00 -13.04
C LEU A 15 -5.56 -22.65 -12.31
N TYR A 16 -6.30 -21.67 -12.84
CA TYR A 16 -6.39 -20.33 -12.28
C TYR A 16 -7.38 -20.17 -11.11
N SER A 17 -8.33 -21.08 -10.89
CA SER A 17 -9.07 -21.12 -9.61
C SER A 17 -8.19 -21.53 -8.43
N ARG A 18 -7.02 -22.11 -8.67
CA ARG A 18 -6.00 -22.37 -7.65
C ARG A 18 -4.82 -21.40 -7.73
N ASN A 19 -4.73 -20.60 -8.79
CA ASN A 19 -3.60 -19.69 -8.97
C ASN A 19 -3.79 -18.44 -8.12
N LEU A 20 -2.84 -18.27 -7.21
CA LEU A 20 -2.67 -17.06 -6.46
C LEU A 20 -1.82 -16.08 -7.27
N PHE A 21 -2.38 -14.92 -7.59
CA PHE A 21 -1.62 -13.81 -8.12
C PHE A 21 -0.95 -13.07 -6.96
N LEU A 22 0.38 -13.01 -6.94
CA LEU A 22 1.12 -12.29 -5.91
C LEU A 22 1.50 -10.88 -6.37
N ALA A 23 1.05 -9.88 -5.62
CA ALA A 23 1.45 -8.49 -5.71
C ALA A 23 2.26 -8.13 -4.46
N LYS A 24 3.52 -7.75 -4.65
CA LYS A 24 4.35 -7.26 -3.54
C LYS A 24 4.47 -5.76 -3.61
N ILE A 25 4.10 -5.09 -2.54
CA ILE A 25 4.24 -3.66 -2.36
C ILE A 25 5.30 -3.45 -1.29
N SER A 26 6.30 -2.62 -1.57
CA SER A 26 7.33 -2.25 -0.61
C SER A 26 7.41 -0.74 -0.48
N ILE A 27 7.34 -0.26 0.75
CA ILE A 27 7.49 1.14 1.08
C ILE A 27 8.85 1.29 1.74
N VAL A 28 9.73 2.07 1.12
CA VAL A 28 11.10 2.30 1.60
C VAL A 28 11.35 3.79 1.72
N THR A 29 12.28 4.18 2.59
CA THR A 29 12.73 5.57 2.62
C THR A 29 13.54 5.86 1.35
N SER A 30 13.23 6.96 0.67
CA SER A 30 14.06 7.44 -0.44
C SER A 30 15.14 8.38 0.13
N PRO A 31 16.40 8.29 -0.30
CA PRO A 31 17.41 9.27 0.09
C PRO A 31 16.98 10.67 -0.42
N PRO A 32 17.22 11.75 0.35
CA PRO A 32 16.86 13.09 -0.09
C PRO A 32 17.62 13.45 -1.37
N PRO A 33 16.97 14.12 -2.35
CA PRO A 33 17.60 14.59 -3.56
C PRO A 33 18.84 15.41 -3.24
N ALA A 34 19.85 15.33 -4.10
CA ALA A 34 21.14 16.00 -3.87
C ALA A 34 20.99 17.53 -3.63
N HIS A 35 19.97 18.14 -4.22
CA HIS A 35 19.67 19.57 -4.11
C HIS A 35 18.97 19.97 -2.80
N HIS A 36 18.42 19.03 -2.03
CA HIS A 36 17.79 19.28 -0.73
C HIS A 36 18.70 19.03 0.48
N ARG A 37 19.95 18.62 0.25
CA ARG A 37 20.95 18.43 1.32
C ARG A 37 21.28 19.71 2.11
N PHE A 38 20.91 20.88 1.59
CA PHE A 38 21.27 22.18 2.16
C PHE A 38 20.15 22.85 2.99
N HIS A 39 18.90 22.41 2.88
CA HIS A 39 17.79 22.97 3.67
C HIS A 39 17.55 22.14 4.93
N LYS A 40 18.38 22.36 5.96
CA LYS A 40 18.30 21.70 7.28
C LYS A 40 17.02 21.98 8.08
N LEU A 41 16.10 22.80 7.58
CA LEU A 41 14.95 23.33 8.33
C LEU A 41 13.59 22.79 7.88
N ILE A 42 13.52 22.08 6.76
CA ILE A 42 12.26 21.48 6.29
C ILE A 42 12.40 19.97 6.47
N HIS A 43 11.52 19.38 7.28
CA HIS A 43 11.44 17.93 7.44
C HIS A 43 10.91 17.30 6.15
N TYR A 44 11.77 17.20 5.15
CA TYR A 44 11.45 16.54 3.89
C TYR A 44 11.46 15.04 4.11
N LYS A 45 10.28 14.45 4.12
CA LYS A 45 10.12 13.01 4.27
C LYS A 45 9.70 12.46 2.91
N ILE A 46 10.60 11.70 2.29
CA ILE A 46 10.34 11.00 1.03
C ILE A 46 10.24 9.53 1.33
N ALA A 47 9.17 8.93 0.82
CA ALA A 47 9.08 7.50 0.73
C ALA A 47 8.86 7.09 -0.72
N ARG A 48 9.34 5.91 -1.04
CA ARG A 48 9.27 5.29 -2.35
C ARG A 48 8.38 4.08 -2.25
N VAL A 49 7.31 4.06 -3.05
CA VAL A 49 6.47 2.88 -3.23
C VAL A 49 7.02 2.08 -4.38
N LYS A 50 7.29 0.81 -4.15
CA LYS A 50 7.65 -0.18 -5.16
C LYS A 50 6.58 -1.24 -5.22
N TYR A 51 6.08 -1.52 -6.41
CA TYR A 51 5.21 -2.63 -6.73
C TYR A 51 5.96 -3.60 -7.62
N ASP A 52 5.90 -4.88 -7.26
CA ASP A 52 6.53 -5.98 -7.98
C ASP A 52 5.56 -7.15 -8.12
N SER A 53 5.46 -7.66 -9.33
CA SER A 53 4.60 -8.80 -9.70
C SER A 53 5.18 -9.50 -10.93
N ALA A 54 4.67 -10.70 -11.24
CA ALA A 54 5.06 -11.42 -12.45
C ALA A 54 4.71 -10.70 -13.77
N TRP A 55 3.89 -9.64 -13.72
CA TRP A 55 3.29 -8.99 -14.90
C TRP A 55 3.76 -7.56 -15.09
N GLY A 56 4.45 -7.01 -14.11
CA GLY A 56 4.97 -5.66 -14.19
C GLY A 56 5.52 -5.17 -12.87
N GLN A 57 6.31 -4.11 -13.00
CA GLN A 57 6.89 -3.37 -11.90
C GLN A 57 6.45 -1.91 -12.01
N LEU A 58 6.22 -1.28 -10.87
CA LEU A 58 5.95 0.15 -10.79
C LEU A 58 6.72 0.71 -9.60
N GLN A 59 7.35 1.86 -9.79
CA GLN A 59 7.99 2.59 -8.72
C GLN A 59 7.61 4.05 -8.82
N TYR A 60 7.32 4.67 -7.69
CA TYR A 60 7.16 6.12 -7.60
C TYR A 60 7.57 6.62 -6.22
N ASP A 61 8.06 7.84 -6.21
CA ASP A 61 8.39 8.55 -4.99
C ASP A 61 7.20 9.43 -4.61
N PHE A 62 6.98 9.55 -3.32
CA PHE A 62 6.05 10.51 -2.77
C PHE A 62 6.76 11.26 -1.66
N SER A 63 6.59 12.57 -1.68
CA SER A 63 7.14 13.46 -0.69
C SER A 63 6.04 14.32 -0.12
N PHE A 64 6.26 14.75 1.12
CA PHE A 64 5.40 15.70 1.80
C PHE A 64 6.27 16.68 2.57
N TYR A 65 5.74 17.88 2.65
CA TYR A 65 6.38 19.02 3.29
C TYR A 65 5.61 19.32 4.57
N ASP A 66 6.34 19.39 5.68
CA ASP A 66 5.80 19.87 6.94
C ASP A 66 5.26 21.29 6.73
N GLY A 67 3.93 21.47 6.82
CA GLY A 67 3.26 22.77 6.67
C GLY A 67 2.50 23.04 5.37
N THR A 68 2.51 22.12 4.40
CA THR A 68 1.59 22.16 3.24
C THR A 68 1.11 20.76 2.91
N ASP A 69 -0.22 20.53 2.93
CA ASP A 69 -0.89 19.26 2.56
C ASP A 69 -0.76 18.90 1.08
N THR A 70 0.29 19.38 0.41
CA THR A 70 0.59 19.04 -0.97
C THR A 70 1.34 17.72 -1.00
N VAL A 71 0.59 16.63 -1.17
CA VAL A 71 1.13 15.36 -1.66
C VAL A 71 1.56 15.59 -3.11
N SER A 72 2.81 16.00 -3.30
CA SER A 72 3.39 16.02 -4.63
C SER A 72 3.72 14.59 -5.02
N PHE A 73 2.90 14.02 -5.91
CA PHE A 73 3.29 12.85 -6.69
C PHE A 73 4.37 13.29 -7.69
N GLU A 74 5.56 13.60 -7.19
CA GLU A 74 6.77 13.49 -7.99
C GLU A 74 7.08 12.01 -8.11
N ALA A 75 6.19 11.31 -8.80
CA ALA A 75 6.62 10.13 -9.48
C ALA A 75 7.71 10.66 -10.43
N GLU A 76 8.98 10.38 -10.12
CA GLU A 76 10.09 10.38 -11.08
C GLU A 76 9.76 9.35 -12.18
N LEU A 77 8.65 9.57 -12.87
CA LEU A 77 8.31 9.03 -14.17
C LEU A 77 9.10 9.95 -15.10
N GLU A 78 10.42 9.79 -15.09
CA GLU A 78 11.37 10.64 -15.84
C GLU A 78 11.05 10.66 -17.35
N ASN A 79 10.13 9.81 -17.83
CA ASN A 79 9.61 9.84 -19.19
C ASN A 79 8.07 9.88 -19.27
N ASP A 80 7.54 10.52 -20.30
CA ASP A 80 6.13 10.40 -20.74
C ASP A 80 5.70 8.94 -20.98
N LYS A 81 6.66 8.05 -21.27
CA LYS A 81 6.46 6.60 -21.32
C LYS A 81 6.04 6.01 -19.97
N ASP A 82 6.59 6.52 -18.88
CA ASP A 82 6.31 6.04 -17.54
C ASP A 82 4.94 6.55 -17.05
N ARG A 83 4.50 7.74 -17.50
CA ARG A 83 3.10 8.20 -17.34
C ARG A 83 2.10 7.34 -18.12
N GLN A 84 2.42 6.95 -19.36
CA GLN A 84 1.61 6.01 -20.13
C GLN A 84 1.61 4.60 -19.51
N LEU A 85 2.75 4.16 -18.96
CA LEU A 85 2.85 2.92 -18.20
C LEU A 85 2.05 3.01 -16.90
N ALA A 86 2.04 4.14 -16.19
CA ALA A 86 1.22 4.35 -14.99
C ALA A 86 -0.29 4.24 -15.28
N ALA A 87 -0.74 4.64 -16.48
CA ALA A 87 -2.11 4.48 -16.95
C ALA A 87 -2.43 3.07 -17.50
N SER A 88 -1.41 2.25 -17.78
CA SER A 88 -1.58 0.92 -18.38
C SER A 88 -2.01 -0.12 -17.35
N ARG A 89 -2.92 -1.04 -17.72
CA ARG A 89 -3.27 -2.18 -16.87
C ARG A 89 -2.05 -3.07 -16.62
N PHE A 90 -1.90 -3.59 -15.41
CA PHE A 90 -0.85 -4.59 -15.10
C PHE A 90 -1.10 -5.91 -15.84
N LEU A 91 -2.37 -6.27 -15.99
CA LEU A 91 -2.80 -7.50 -16.62
C LEU A 91 -3.45 -7.20 -17.98
N PRO A 92 -3.07 -7.95 -19.04
CA PRO A 92 -3.82 -7.91 -20.28
C PRO A 92 -5.29 -8.30 -20.05
N PRO A 93 -6.27 -7.63 -20.71
CA PRO A 93 -7.70 -7.84 -20.46
C PRO A 93 -8.21 -9.27 -20.69
N HIS A 94 -7.48 -10.11 -21.42
CA HIS A 94 -7.84 -11.51 -21.64
C HIS A 94 -7.43 -12.42 -20.47
N TYR A 95 -6.42 -12.03 -19.69
CA TYR A 95 -6.01 -12.76 -18.49
C TYR A 95 -6.71 -12.28 -17.23
N SER A 96 -7.15 -11.01 -17.17
CA SER A 96 -7.82 -10.43 -15.99
C SER A 96 -9.02 -11.26 -15.53
N ARG A 97 -9.84 -11.75 -16.47
CA ARG A 97 -11.03 -12.59 -16.20
C ARG A 97 -10.71 -13.97 -15.60
N LEU A 98 -9.49 -14.44 -15.77
CA LEU A 98 -9.06 -15.75 -15.29
C LEU A 98 -8.53 -15.68 -13.85
N VAL A 99 -8.19 -14.49 -13.36
CA VAL A 99 -7.69 -14.28 -12.01
C VAL A 99 -8.84 -14.38 -11.02
N ARG A 100 -8.72 -15.28 -10.04
CA ARG A 100 -9.72 -15.47 -8.98
C ARG A 100 -9.18 -15.17 -7.58
N HIS A 101 -7.89 -15.39 -7.36
CA HIS A 101 -7.25 -15.15 -6.08
C HIS A 101 -6.05 -14.22 -6.26
N VAL A 102 -6.03 -13.13 -5.49
CA VAL A 102 -4.92 -12.17 -5.45
C VAL A 102 -4.43 -12.07 -4.02
N GLN A 103 -3.12 -12.07 -3.83
CA GLN A 103 -2.49 -11.71 -2.57
C GLN A 103 -1.70 -10.42 -2.74
N VAL A 104 -2.03 -9.42 -1.93
CA VAL A 104 -1.33 -8.13 -1.86
C VAL A 104 -0.52 -8.10 -0.58
N ASP A 105 0.79 -8.24 -0.68
CA ASP A 105 1.71 -8.19 0.45
C ASP A 105 2.32 -6.79 0.52
N ILE A 106 1.91 -6.00 1.53
CA ILE A 106 2.42 -4.66 1.80
C ILE A 106 3.54 -4.78 2.84
N HIS A 107 4.76 -4.43 2.44
CA HIS A 107 5.93 -4.39 3.30
C HIS A 107 6.34 -2.94 3.57
N ASP A 108 6.09 -2.45 4.78
CA ASP A 108 6.72 -1.22 5.23
C ASP A 108 8.11 -1.52 5.78
N LYS A 109 9.12 -1.04 5.06
CA LYS A 109 10.54 -1.19 5.37
C LYS A 109 11.18 0.14 5.75
N ARG A 110 10.38 1.18 5.98
CA ARG A 110 10.90 2.45 6.47
C ARG A 110 11.47 2.23 7.88
N PRO A 111 12.60 2.87 8.22
CA PRO A 111 13.18 2.79 9.56
C PRO A 111 12.28 3.38 10.65
N SER A 112 12.49 2.95 11.89
CA SER A 112 11.62 3.27 13.03
C SER A 112 11.65 4.73 13.49
N TYR A 113 12.74 5.46 13.25
CA TYR A 113 12.78 6.91 13.51
C TYR A 113 11.88 7.72 12.55
N TYR A 114 11.46 7.14 11.42
CA TYR A 114 10.40 7.73 10.61
C TYR A 114 9.02 7.50 11.21
N VAL A 115 8.85 6.51 12.08
CA VAL A 115 7.56 6.02 12.62
C VAL A 115 6.96 6.85 13.74
N GLY A 116 7.50 8.07 13.96
CA GLY A 116 6.71 9.16 14.53
C GLY A 116 5.35 9.37 13.84
N PHE A 117 5.20 8.88 12.59
CA PHE A 117 3.94 8.80 11.83
C PHE A 117 2.78 8.10 12.55
N GLU A 118 3.04 7.15 13.45
CA GLU A 118 1.96 6.39 14.07
C GLU A 118 1.14 7.22 15.06
N ARG A 119 1.79 8.22 15.67
CA ARG A 119 1.21 9.04 16.75
C ARG A 119 0.43 10.24 16.21
N ASN A 120 0.74 10.71 15.01
CA ASN A 120 0.02 11.82 14.39
C ASN A 120 -1.03 11.27 13.39
N PRO A 121 -2.33 11.55 13.58
CA PRO A 121 -3.37 11.16 12.62
C PRO A 121 -3.14 11.68 11.20
N ASP A 122 -2.55 12.88 11.05
CA ASP A 122 -2.33 13.54 9.75
C ASP A 122 -1.33 12.74 8.89
N ASP A 123 -0.31 12.22 9.56
CA ASP A 123 0.74 11.38 9.01
C ASP A 123 0.22 10.03 8.48
N ARG A 124 -0.91 9.52 9.02
CA ARG A 124 -1.60 8.33 8.51
C ARG A 124 -2.28 8.59 7.16
N GLY A 125 -2.85 9.79 6.99
CA GLY A 125 -3.49 10.20 5.73
C GLY A 125 -2.52 10.22 4.55
N ILE A 126 -1.28 10.60 4.80
CA ILE A 126 -0.21 10.64 3.79
C ILE A 126 0.05 9.24 3.23
N VAL A 127 0.21 8.26 4.12
CA VAL A 127 0.49 6.88 3.73
C VAL A 127 -0.70 6.23 3.02
N GLN A 128 -1.92 6.52 3.46
CA GLN A 128 -3.13 6.11 2.76
C GLN A 128 -3.14 6.64 1.33
N THR A 129 -2.93 7.95 1.17
CA THR A 129 -2.96 8.65 -0.11
C THR A 129 -1.87 8.14 -1.05
N ALA A 130 -0.68 7.82 -0.52
CA ALA A 130 0.42 7.30 -1.31
C ALA A 130 0.08 5.98 -2.02
N LEU A 131 -0.78 5.13 -1.46
CA LEU A 131 -1.12 3.82 -2.03
C LEU A 131 -2.42 3.84 -2.87
N VAL A 132 -3.21 4.91 -2.83
CA VAL A 132 -4.45 5.06 -3.63
C VAL A 132 -4.21 4.87 -5.13
N PRO A 133 -3.18 5.47 -5.77
CA PRO A 133 -2.96 5.28 -7.21
C PRO A 133 -2.74 3.81 -7.59
N LEU A 134 -2.00 3.08 -6.75
CA LEU A 134 -1.72 1.67 -6.97
C LEU A 134 -2.97 0.80 -6.77
N ALA A 135 -3.77 1.08 -5.75
CA ALA A 135 -5.05 0.40 -5.52
C ALA A 135 -6.00 0.58 -6.72
N ARG A 136 -6.19 1.83 -7.18
CA ARG A 136 -7.01 2.13 -8.38
C ARG A 136 -6.52 1.40 -9.62
N ARG A 137 -5.20 1.34 -9.83
CA ARG A 137 -4.62 0.66 -10.99
C ARG A 137 -4.83 -0.86 -10.95
N LEU A 138 -4.69 -1.47 -9.78
CA LEU A 138 -5.01 -2.88 -9.57
C LEU A 138 -6.50 -3.14 -9.80
N GLU A 139 -7.37 -2.26 -9.31
CA GLU A 139 -8.82 -2.31 -9.56
C GLU A 139 -9.14 -2.28 -11.05
N CYS A 140 -8.61 -1.33 -11.81
CA CYS A 140 -8.81 -1.29 -13.26
C CYS A 140 -8.24 -2.51 -14.00
N SER A 141 -7.19 -3.14 -13.46
CA SER A 141 -6.57 -4.33 -14.05
C SER A 141 -7.37 -5.61 -13.78
N LEU A 142 -8.11 -5.63 -12.67
CA LEU A 142 -8.82 -6.80 -12.16
C LEU A 142 -10.35 -6.66 -12.26
N SER A 143 -10.86 -5.52 -12.74
CA SER A 143 -12.30 -5.23 -12.83
C SER A 143 -13.07 -6.29 -13.61
N ASP A 144 -12.45 -6.88 -14.63
CA ASP A 144 -13.08 -7.92 -15.46
C ASP A 144 -13.27 -9.25 -14.71
N ALA A 145 -12.54 -9.48 -13.62
CA ALA A 145 -12.74 -10.64 -12.75
C ALA A 145 -14.04 -10.53 -11.92
N GLY A 146 -14.51 -9.30 -11.70
CA GLY A 146 -15.76 -8.99 -11.01
C GLY A 146 -15.79 -9.37 -9.53
N ALA A 147 -17.00 -9.56 -8.99
CA ALA A 147 -17.25 -9.85 -7.57
C ALA A 147 -16.70 -11.21 -7.11
N ASP A 148 -16.38 -12.11 -8.04
CA ASP A 148 -15.82 -13.43 -7.72
C ASP A 148 -14.36 -13.35 -7.28
N LEU A 149 -13.69 -12.23 -7.53
CA LEU A 149 -12.31 -12.00 -7.12
C LEU A 149 -12.19 -11.95 -5.59
N ASP A 150 -11.30 -12.78 -5.06
CA ASP A 150 -10.92 -12.83 -3.65
C ASP A 150 -9.50 -12.27 -3.47
N VAL A 151 -9.39 -11.20 -2.68
CA VAL A 151 -8.14 -10.46 -2.47
C VAL A 151 -7.70 -10.58 -1.02
N ARG A 152 -6.61 -11.31 -0.79
CA ARG A 152 -5.96 -11.39 0.52
C ARG A 152 -4.91 -10.28 0.65
N ILE A 153 -5.13 -9.35 1.57
CA ILE A 153 -4.19 -8.27 1.86
C ILE A 153 -3.41 -8.65 3.11
N ARG A 154 -2.09 -8.61 3.04
CA ARG A 154 -1.20 -8.84 4.19
C ARG A 154 -0.34 -7.62 4.41
N VAL A 155 -0.28 -7.15 5.64
CA VAL A 155 0.60 -6.03 6.00
C VAL A 155 1.71 -6.54 6.91
N PHE A 156 2.94 -6.22 6.52
CA PHE A 156 4.17 -6.49 7.25
C PHE A 156 4.87 -5.17 7.48
N SER A 157 5.32 -4.94 8.70
CA SER A 157 6.19 -3.82 9.00
C SER A 157 7.43 -4.34 9.70
N GLU A 158 8.60 -4.02 9.15
CA GLU A 158 9.90 -4.33 9.74
C GLU A 158 10.23 -3.36 10.89
N THR A 159 9.36 -2.37 11.10
CA THR A 159 9.71 -1.11 11.76
C THR A 159 9.69 -1.15 13.28
N ARG A 160 9.23 -2.25 13.89
CA ARG A 160 9.16 -2.39 15.35
C ARG A 160 9.76 -3.66 15.92
N MET A 161 10.39 -4.51 15.11
CA MET A 161 11.04 -5.68 15.68
C MET A 161 12.27 -5.31 16.53
N PHE A 162 12.86 -4.11 16.36
CA PHE A 162 14.11 -3.74 17.03
C PHE A 162 14.24 -2.23 17.24
N GLU A 163 13.38 -1.59 18.03
CA GLU A 163 13.80 -0.35 18.70
C GLU A 163 14.42 -0.70 20.05
N PRO A 164 15.77 -0.76 20.16
CA PRO A 164 16.38 -0.65 21.45
C PRO A 164 16.06 0.75 21.97
N VAL A 165 15.18 0.82 22.97
CA VAL A 165 15.16 1.98 23.85
C VAL A 165 16.54 1.98 24.50
N ALA A 166 17.42 2.89 24.07
CA ALA A 166 18.64 3.15 24.79
C ALA A 166 18.23 3.79 26.10
N ASP A 167 17.99 2.97 27.13
CA ASP A 167 18.10 3.46 28.48
C ASP A 167 19.52 4.02 28.60
N ASN A 168 19.64 5.26 29.06
CA ASN A 168 20.93 5.95 29.26
C ASN A 168 21.84 5.25 30.30
N TYR A 169 21.51 4.02 30.70
CA TYR A 169 22.19 3.15 31.64
C TYR A 169 22.13 1.71 31.13
N GLY A 170 23.10 1.31 30.30
CA GLY A 170 23.55 -0.08 30.16
C GLY A 170 22.53 -1.16 29.73
N ASP A 171 22.64 -1.57 28.47
CA ASP A 171 22.54 -2.96 27.99
C ASP A 171 21.24 -3.78 28.07
N ASP A 172 20.09 -3.24 28.48
CA ASP A 172 18.81 -3.95 28.30
C ASP A 172 18.00 -3.39 27.12
N VAL A 173 18.03 -4.11 26.00
CA VAL A 173 17.13 -3.89 24.84
C VAL A 173 15.73 -4.32 25.25
N VAL A 174 14.97 -3.44 25.88
CA VAL A 174 13.57 -3.70 26.20
C VAL A 174 12.76 -3.62 24.90
N SER A 175 12.27 -4.78 24.44
CA SER A 175 11.31 -4.84 23.35
C SER A 175 9.99 -4.23 23.82
N THR A 176 9.69 -3.01 23.36
CA THR A 176 8.40 -2.38 23.63
C THR A 176 7.30 -3.21 22.96
N PRO A 177 6.23 -3.60 23.68
CA PRO A 177 5.14 -4.34 23.06
C PRO A 177 4.50 -3.54 21.91
N PRO A 178 3.99 -4.22 20.87
CA PRO A 178 3.28 -3.55 19.78
C PRO A 178 2.11 -2.75 20.34
N SER A 179 2.00 -1.46 19.95
CA SER A 179 0.93 -0.58 20.42
C SER A 179 -0.29 -0.65 19.49
N SER A 180 -1.45 -0.27 20.02
CA SER A 180 -2.68 -0.09 19.23
C SER A 180 -2.48 0.93 18.10
N ASP A 181 -1.73 2.00 18.33
CA ASP A 181 -1.41 3.00 17.28
C ASP A 181 -0.66 2.41 16.08
N PHE A 182 0.28 1.49 16.34
CA PHE A 182 1.01 0.81 15.28
C PHE A 182 0.11 -0.12 14.49
N TYR A 183 -0.77 -0.84 15.18
CA TYR A 183 -1.77 -1.67 14.53
C TYR A 183 -2.68 -0.83 13.63
N GLN A 184 -3.21 0.28 14.15
CA GLN A 184 -4.03 1.21 13.37
C GLN A 184 -3.28 1.75 12.15
N TYR A 185 -2.00 2.05 12.29
CA TYR A 185 -1.13 2.43 11.19
C TYR A 185 -1.02 1.32 10.11
N MET A 186 -0.86 0.06 10.51
CA MET A 186 -0.86 -1.07 9.56
C MET A 186 -2.20 -1.23 8.84
N ILE A 187 -3.32 -0.98 9.53
CA ILE A 187 -4.64 -0.98 8.90
C ILE A 187 -4.77 0.17 7.89
N ALA A 188 -4.29 1.37 8.23
CA ALA A 188 -4.28 2.52 7.33
C ALA A 188 -3.51 2.26 6.03
N LEU A 189 -2.40 1.50 6.08
CA LEU A 189 -1.67 1.07 4.88
C LEU A 189 -2.51 0.21 3.94
N ALA A 190 -3.33 -0.68 4.47
CA ALA A 190 -4.18 -1.56 3.68
C ALA A 190 -5.45 -0.90 3.16
N TRP A 191 -5.92 0.16 3.83
CA TRP A 191 -7.20 0.80 3.58
C TRP A 191 -7.52 1.04 2.09
N PRO A 192 -6.61 1.59 1.24
CA PRO A 192 -6.93 1.83 -0.17
C PRO A 192 -7.39 0.57 -0.93
N PHE A 193 -6.85 -0.60 -0.58
CA PHE A 193 -7.20 -1.88 -1.23
C PHE A 193 -8.50 -2.48 -0.70
N THR A 194 -8.95 -2.07 0.48
CA THR A 194 -10.24 -2.49 1.06
C THR A 194 -11.44 -1.73 0.47
N ARG A 195 -11.18 -0.65 -0.28
CA ARG A 195 -12.22 0.20 -0.89
C ARG A 195 -12.64 -0.24 -2.29
N CYS A 196 -11.91 -1.18 -2.90
CA CYS A 196 -12.21 -1.66 -4.24
C CYS A 196 -13.38 -2.65 -4.24
N HIS A 197 -13.99 -2.86 -5.41
CA HIS A 197 -15.23 -3.65 -5.58
C HIS A 197 -15.07 -5.19 -5.47
N TRP A 198 -13.96 -5.68 -4.94
CA TRP A 198 -13.68 -7.10 -4.76
C TRP A 198 -13.93 -7.57 -3.32
N ARG A 199 -14.04 -8.88 -3.13
CA ARG A 199 -14.03 -9.44 -1.78
C ARG A 199 -12.61 -9.41 -1.26
N TRP A 200 -12.44 -9.03 0.00
CA TRP A 200 -11.12 -8.94 0.59
C TRP A 200 -11.07 -9.54 1.99
N THR A 201 -9.88 -10.00 2.35
CA THR A 201 -9.51 -10.37 3.73
C THR A 201 -8.23 -9.64 4.07
N LEU A 202 -8.22 -8.88 5.16
CA LEU A 202 -7.04 -8.20 5.66
C LEU A 202 -6.43 -9.00 6.81
N LEU A 203 -5.13 -9.20 6.75
CA LEU A 203 -4.33 -9.88 7.76
C LEU A 203 -3.12 -9.03 8.14
N THR A 204 -2.85 -8.92 9.43
CA THR A 204 -1.63 -8.31 9.96
C THR A 204 -0.94 -9.26 10.94
N SER A 205 0.33 -8.99 11.25
CA SER A 205 1.05 -9.73 12.30
C SER A 205 0.51 -9.49 13.72
N LEU A 206 -0.41 -8.54 13.91
CA LEU A 206 -0.90 -8.11 15.22
C LEU A 206 -2.40 -8.40 15.43
N ASP A 207 -3.05 -9.08 14.49
CA ASP A 207 -4.48 -9.40 14.56
C ASP A 207 -4.83 -10.18 15.84
N MET A 208 -3.92 -11.04 16.31
CA MET A 208 -4.11 -11.80 17.56
C MET A 208 -4.26 -10.93 18.81
N HIS A 209 -3.87 -9.65 18.74
CA HIS A 209 -3.94 -8.71 19.85
C HIS A 209 -5.03 -7.64 19.65
N PHE A 210 -5.32 -7.25 18.40
CA PHE A 210 -6.12 -6.06 18.11
C PHE A 210 -7.18 -6.25 16.99
N ALA A 211 -7.48 -7.48 16.55
CA ALA A 211 -8.43 -7.75 15.47
C ALA A 211 -9.80 -7.04 15.65
N GLU A 212 -10.25 -6.89 16.89
CA GLU A 212 -11.52 -6.24 17.24
C GLU A 212 -11.61 -4.77 16.81
N THR A 213 -10.49 -4.06 16.71
CA THR A 213 -10.47 -2.64 16.31
C THR A 213 -10.32 -2.44 14.81
N GLN A 214 -10.15 -3.51 14.02
CA GLN A 214 -9.87 -3.43 12.59
C GLN A 214 -10.94 -2.66 11.81
N ASN A 215 -12.21 -3.05 11.96
CA ASN A 215 -13.31 -2.45 11.20
C ASN A 215 -13.52 -0.97 11.59
N ALA A 216 -13.44 -0.67 12.89
CA ALA A 216 -13.56 0.70 13.39
C ALA A 216 -12.45 1.61 12.82
N GLU A 217 -11.21 1.10 12.70
CA GLU A 217 -10.12 1.86 12.08
C GLU A 217 -10.33 2.06 10.57
N LEU A 218 -10.77 1.03 9.83
CA LEU A 218 -11.07 1.15 8.40
C LEU A 218 -12.20 2.19 8.13
N GLU A 219 -13.24 2.19 8.96
CA GLU A 219 -14.29 3.22 8.92
C GLU A 219 -13.74 4.61 9.26
N GLY A 220 -12.87 4.69 10.26
CA GLY A 220 -12.16 5.92 10.63
C GLY A 220 -11.28 6.47 9.50
N CYS A 221 -10.62 5.60 8.75
CA CYS A 221 -9.83 5.98 7.57
C CYS A 221 -10.71 6.57 6.47
N THR A 222 -11.88 5.95 6.23
CA THR A 222 -12.85 6.40 5.22
C THR A 222 -13.34 7.81 5.52
N ARG A 223 -13.79 8.06 6.76
CA ARG A 223 -14.28 9.39 7.19
C ARG A 223 -13.22 10.48 7.08
N ARG A 224 -11.97 10.16 7.40
CA ARG A 224 -10.84 11.11 7.28
C ARG A 224 -10.63 11.55 5.83
N MET A 225 -10.62 10.61 4.88
CA MET A 225 -10.40 10.94 3.48
C MET A 225 -11.57 11.73 2.88
N GLU A 226 -12.81 11.40 3.22
CA GLU A 226 -13.99 12.18 2.77
C GLU A 226 -13.92 13.64 3.25
N SER A 227 -13.44 13.88 4.48
CA SER A 227 -13.26 15.25 4.99
C SER A 227 -12.17 16.05 4.26
N VAL A 228 -11.14 15.39 3.72
CA VAL A 228 -10.07 16.06 2.96
C VAL A 228 -10.57 16.50 1.57
N ASP A 229 -11.40 15.67 0.92
CA ASP A 229 -11.99 15.99 -0.38
C ASP A 229 -12.94 17.21 -0.29
N ASP A 230 -13.74 17.29 0.78
CA ASP A 230 -14.64 18.43 1.03
C ASP A 230 -13.89 19.76 1.27
N THR A 231 -12.69 19.69 1.83
CA THR A 231 -11.89 20.87 2.18
C THR A 231 -11.05 21.38 1.01
N THR A 232 -10.69 20.50 0.07
CA THR A 232 -9.81 20.81 -1.05
C THR A 232 -10.55 21.17 -2.34
N GLY A 233 -11.85 20.88 -2.45
CA GLY A 233 -12.70 21.38 -3.56
C GLY A 233 -12.24 20.95 -4.95
N VAL A 234 -11.54 19.81 -5.07
CA VAL A 234 -11.12 19.27 -6.36
C VAL A 234 -12.16 18.27 -6.84
N SER A 235 -13.08 18.74 -7.68
CA SER A 235 -14.00 17.93 -8.49
C SER A 235 -13.48 17.75 -9.91
#